data_AF-A0A7C3Q1V5-F1
#
_entry.id   AF-A0A7C3Q1V5-F1
#
_cell.length_a   1.000
_cell.length_b   1.000
_cell.length_c   1.000
_cell.angle_alpha   90.00
_cell.angle_beta   90.00
_cell.angle_gamma   90.00
#
_symmetry.space_group_name_H-M   'P 1'
#
loop_
_entity.id
_entity.type
_entity.pdbx_description
1 polymer ?
#
loop_
_entity_poly.entity_id
_entity_poly.type
_entity_poly.pdbx_seq_one_letter_code
_entity_poly.pdbx_strand_id
1 'polypeptide(L)'
;VSTLSQLLRKGGVARILAVLPGGHSVCRTVSLPEGSPAELAAAAQLMAEAQLSESIPPYRRAAGLIPEPPRSTRTALLTAWQDPAPDALSANPLPDFPFDLTWCTPIAALAFLRGPSPTPALYADPADASIAVLADDGQRTLARILREDNSSPAAWAESVSNAMLDLGGPAVSADAHGPTLTLDRESVSTLRTKIVGLHDDRAWLARFALPVGALLLASSAEAGSVSLASLRARPPRREESLAERALSLVASPARAAAVLAAALALAVFAPLAFAFARFHILESKAASLSTQQSGRAELERAAALYRQLEQSRLPMAKLLATIAVATPQNIVATTIRLSPDQGFSMQGLAKSAGDVNQLQANLNAAGVFTDIKINRTTSKGEEGVEFDVSAERIKPEVFNKFQPKDDWAAKPLAVRLHGEGASNLNVAGTEKKSRPSRRAANSSDESSESRRAESSRRPSEASSGPPAALSDDDIKKMDRATAMKEFAARRKYLTSNPNLDNSTKSRVTEEVDKLKSQMTAAASSSPPTKGGAK
;
A
#
# COMPACT_ATOMS: atom_id res chain seq x y z
N VAL A 1 -7.62 29.18 11.32
CA VAL A 1 -6.32 29.45 10.66
C VAL A 1 -5.65 28.11 10.44
N SER A 2 -5.68 27.54 9.24
CA SER A 2 -4.84 26.36 8.94
C SER A 2 -3.39 26.75 9.17
N THR A 3 -2.66 26.01 10.00
CA THR A 3 -1.25 26.29 10.24
C THR A 3 -0.52 26.31 8.89
N LEU A 4 0.41 27.23 8.67
CA LEU A 4 1.17 27.37 7.42
C LEU A 4 1.70 26.00 6.93
N SER A 5 2.11 25.13 7.86
CA SER A 5 2.51 23.75 7.63
C SER A 5 1.46 22.89 6.91
N GLN A 6 0.17 23.04 7.21
CA GLN A 6 -0.92 22.30 6.54
C GLN A 6 -1.11 22.78 5.10
N LEU A 7 -0.97 24.09 4.85
CA LEU A 7 -1.04 24.65 3.49
C LEU A 7 0.14 24.16 2.64
N LEU A 8 1.35 24.19 3.19
CA LEU A 8 2.55 23.70 2.52
C LEU A 8 2.47 22.18 2.21
N ARG A 9 1.97 21.37 3.17
CA ARG A 9 1.69 19.94 2.96
C ARG A 9 0.68 19.72 1.84
N LYS A 10 -0.45 20.42 1.88
CA LYS A 10 -1.51 20.30 0.86
C LYS A 10 -1.03 20.69 -0.53
N GLY A 11 -0.10 21.66 -0.60
CA GLY A 11 0.52 22.11 -1.84
C GLY A 11 1.65 21.22 -2.37
N GLY A 12 2.12 20.23 -1.62
CA GLY A 12 3.27 19.40 -2.03
C GLY A 12 4.56 20.20 -2.22
N VAL A 13 4.73 21.28 -1.45
CA VAL A 13 5.86 22.22 -1.59
C VAL A 13 7.16 21.52 -1.22
N ALA A 14 8.20 21.55 -2.07
CA ALA A 14 9.50 20.91 -1.76
C ALA A 14 10.52 21.86 -1.12
N ARG A 15 10.47 23.15 -1.48
CA ARG A 15 11.39 24.20 -1.04
C ARG A 15 10.61 25.45 -0.67
N ILE A 16 11.07 26.13 0.38
CA ILE A 16 10.53 27.42 0.81
C ILE A 16 11.62 28.45 0.59
N LEU A 17 11.30 29.52 -0.13
CA LEU A 17 12.16 30.68 -0.26
C LEU A 17 11.55 31.83 0.52
N ALA A 18 12.29 32.34 1.49
CA ALA A 18 11.89 33.50 2.28
C ALA A 18 12.70 34.75 1.89
N VAL A 19 12.06 35.91 1.94
CA VAL A 19 12.74 37.20 1.72
C VAL A 19 13.18 37.73 3.07
N LEU A 20 14.46 38.06 3.20
CA LEU A 20 15.02 38.70 4.40
C LEU A 20 14.48 40.13 4.53
N PRO A 21 14.36 40.68 5.75
CA PRO A 21 14.19 42.12 5.92
C PRO A 21 15.40 42.88 5.38
N GLY A 22 15.16 44.06 4.81
CA GLY A 22 16.21 44.89 4.22
C GLY A 22 17.26 45.35 5.24
N GLY A 23 16.85 45.66 6.46
CA GLY A 23 17.69 46.19 7.54
C GLY A 23 18.74 45.19 8.06
N HIS A 24 18.57 43.90 7.75
CA HIS A 24 19.54 42.85 8.07
C HIS A 24 20.36 42.40 6.85
N SER A 25 20.18 43.05 5.71
CA SER A 25 20.84 42.69 4.46
C SER A 25 21.79 43.78 4.00
N VAL A 26 22.93 43.37 3.47
CA VAL A 26 23.91 44.25 2.86
C VAL A 26 24.04 43.87 1.41
N CYS A 27 24.24 44.86 0.54
CA CYS A 27 24.47 44.61 -0.87
C CYS A 27 25.58 45.49 -1.44
N ARG A 28 26.16 45.00 -2.54
CA ARG A 28 27.14 45.74 -3.34
C ARG A 28 27.03 45.27 -4.79
N THR A 29 27.26 46.17 -5.74
CA THR A 29 27.38 45.81 -7.15
C THR A 29 28.83 45.89 -7.61
N VAL A 30 29.19 44.99 -8.52
CA VAL A 30 30.52 44.89 -9.11
C VAL A 30 30.39 44.63 -10.60
N SER A 31 31.16 45.35 -11.42
CA SER A 31 31.27 45.06 -12.84
C SER A 31 32.19 43.86 -13.06
N LEU A 32 31.72 42.88 -13.81
CA LEU A 32 32.49 41.71 -14.21
C LEU A 32 33.02 41.87 -15.63
N PRO A 33 34.21 41.32 -15.93
CA PRO A 33 34.72 41.25 -17.29
C PRO A 33 33.85 40.33 -18.17
N GLU A 34 34.07 40.34 -19.48
CA GLU A 34 33.41 39.40 -20.40
C GLU A 34 33.84 37.95 -20.11
N GLY A 35 32.90 37.02 -20.20
CA GLY A 35 33.14 35.60 -19.93
C GLY A 35 31.89 34.76 -20.12
N SER A 36 32.05 33.44 -20.07
CA SER A 36 30.91 32.53 -20.08
C SER A 36 30.05 32.70 -18.80
N PRO A 37 28.74 32.41 -18.83
CA PRO A 37 27.89 32.57 -17.64
C PRO A 37 28.39 31.82 -16.39
N ALA A 38 29.06 30.68 -16.58
CA ALA A 38 29.65 29.92 -15.48
C ALA A 38 30.90 30.61 -14.90
N GLU A 39 31.77 31.17 -15.73
CA GLU A 39 32.94 31.94 -15.29
C GLU A 39 32.51 33.24 -14.59
N LEU A 40 31.50 33.92 -15.12
CA LEU A 40 30.93 35.11 -14.50
C LEU A 40 30.33 34.81 -13.13
N ALA A 41 29.60 33.70 -12.99
CA ALA A 41 29.07 33.26 -11.71
C ALA A 41 30.19 32.94 -10.70
N ALA A 42 31.25 32.25 -11.13
CA ALA A 42 32.40 31.95 -10.29
C ALA A 42 33.14 33.23 -9.87
N ALA A 43 33.36 34.16 -10.81
CA ALA A 43 33.96 35.46 -10.54
C ALA A 43 33.11 36.28 -9.55
N ALA A 44 31.78 36.29 -9.71
CA ALA A 44 30.87 36.95 -8.77
C ALA A 44 31.02 36.40 -7.35
N GLN A 45 31.12 35.07 -7.19
CA GLN A 45 31.30 34.43 -5.89
C GLN A 45 32.64 34.78 -5.25
N LEU A 46 33.74 34.78 -6.02
CA LEU A 46 35.05 35.23 -5.54
C LEU A 46 35.02 36.69 -5.10
N MET A 47 34.33 37.55 -5.84
CA MET A 47 34.18 38.96 -5.47
C MET A 47 33.30 39.15 -4.23
N ALA A 48 32.27 38.32 -4.03
CA ALA A 48 31.51 38.29 -2.78
C ALA A 48 32.39 37.92 -1.59
N GLU A 49 33.23 36.90 -1.73
CA GLU A 49 34.14 36.50 -0.66
C GLU A 49 35.16 37.59 -0.31
N ALA A 50 35.68 38.30 -1.33
CA ALA A 50 36.67 39.35 -1.14
C ALA A 50 36.10 40.70 -0.65
N GLN A 51 34.87 41.07 -1.06
CA GLN A 51 34.33 42.41 -0.79
C GLN A 51 33.30 42.46 0.32
N LEU A 52 32.63 41.35 0.64
CA LEU A 52 31.69 41.30 1.77
C LEU A 52 32.49 41.09 3.07
N SER A 53 31.98 41.63 4.17
CA SER A 53 32.65 41.52 5.47
C SER A 53 32.95 40.05 5.84
N GLU A 54 34.18 39.79 6.27
CA GLU A 54 34.62 38.48 6.77
C GLU A 54 33.85 38.03 8.01
N SER A 55 33.25 38.98 8.75
CA SER A 55 32.37 38.68 9.88
C SER A 55 31.10 37.94 9.48
N ILE A 56 30.72 37.98 8.20
CA ILE A 56 29.51 37.33 7.69
C ILE A 56 29.85 35.91 7.25
N PRO A 57 29.21 34.87 7.83
CA PRO A 57 29.51 33.48 7.48
C PRO A 57 29.28 33.19 5.98
N PRO A 58 30.05 32.26 5.37
CA PRO A 58 29.93 31.92 3.95
C PRO A 58 28.51 31.54 3.51
N TYR A 59 27.76 30.80 4.34
CA TYR A 59 26.39 30.38 4.04
C TYR A 59 25.35 31.52 4.11
N ARG A 60 25.77 32.71 4.51
CA ARG A 60 25.00 33.97 4.54
C ARG A 60 25.50 34.99 3.52
N ARG A 61 26.41 34.59 2.63
CA ARG A 61 26.88 35.39 1.52
C ARG A 61 26.39 34.75 0.23
N ALA A 62 25.97 35.57 -0.72
CA ALA A 62 25.61 35.15 -2.05
C ALA A 62 26.07 36.19 -3.06
N ALA A 63 26.35 35.74 -4.26
CA ALA A 63 26.57 36.59 -5.40
C ALA A 63 25.86 36.02 -6.61
N GLY A 64 25.46 36.89 -7.52
CA GLY A 64 24.91 36.45 -8.78
C GLY A 64 24.71 37.58 -9.77
N LEU A 65 24.32 37.22 -10.99
CA LEU A 65 24.12 38.16 -12.07
C LEU A 65 22.75 38.83 -11.97
N ILE A 66 22.69 40.12 -12.30
CA ILE A 66 21.42 40.86 -12.39
C ILE A 66 20.87 40.67 -13.82
N PRO A 67 19.55 40.49 -14.00
CA PRO A 67 18.96 40.52 -15.33
C PRO A 67 19.12 41.91 -15.94
N GLU A 68 20.02 42.01 -16.92
CA GLU A 68 20.37 43.25 -17.60
C GLU A 68 20.24 43.09 -19.12
N PRO A 69 19.95 44.18 -19.86
CA PRO A 69 20.06 44.17 -21.31
C PRO A 69 21.50 43.79 -21.73
N PRO A 70 21.70 43.24 -22.94
CA PRO A 70 23.02 42.85 -23.41
C PRO A 70 23.96 44.06 -23.44
N ARG A 71 25.07 43.98 -22.69
CA ARG A 71 26.13 45.00 -22.55
C ARG A 71 27.49 44.32 -22.63
N SER A 72 28.55 45.11 -22.90
CA SER A 72 29.94 44.64 -22.86
C SER A 72 30.34 44.19 -21.45
N THR A 73 29.93 44.93 -20.42
CA THR A 73 30.17 44.54 -19.01
C THR A 73 28.88 44.11 -18.34
N ARG A 74 28.92 42.97 -17.63
CA ARG A 74 27.80 42.48 -16.81
C ARG A 74 27.97 42.95 -15.36
N THR A 75 26.87 43.30 -14.70
CA THR A 75 26.91 43.62 -13.27
C THR A 75 26.57 42.39 -12.42
N ALA A 76 27.45 42.06 -11.48
CA ALA A 76 27.16 41.13 -10.40
C ALA A 76 26.61 41.87 -9.18
N LEU A 77 25.59 41.30 -8.57
CA LEU A 77 25.06 41.68 -7.27
C LEU A 77 25.68 40.77 -6.22
N LEU A 78 26.33 41.37 -5.22
CA LEU A 78 26.82 40.70 -4.03
C LEU A 78 25.84 41.01 -2.91
N THR A 79 25.33 40.01 -2.22
CA THR A 79 24.38 40.17 -1.12
C THR A 79 24.81 39.35 0.08
N ALA A 80 24.52 39.88 1.27
CA ALA A 80 24.89 39.24 2.52
C ALA A 80 23.83 39.46 3.58
N TRP A 81 23.81 38.54 4.56
CA TRP A 81 22.94 38.61 5.72
C TRP A 81 23.76 38.78 6.99
N GLN A 82 23.70 39.98 7.58
CA GLN A 82 24.59 40.41 8.64
C GLN A 82 24.19 39.85 10.01
N ASP A 83 22.93 40.01 10.39
CA ASP A 83 22.45 39.60 11.72
C ASP A 83 21.87 38.18 11.71
N PRO A 84 21.80 37.48 12.86
CA PRO A 84 20.93 36.31 12.97
C PRO A 84 19.49 36.69 12.62
N ALA A 85 18.76 35.74 12.05
CA ALA A 85 17.39 35.98 11.57
C ALA A 85 16.51 36.65 12.62
N PRO A 86 15.61 37.56 12.18
CA PRO A 86 14.56 38.03 13.07
C PRO A 86 13.84 36.82 13.64
N ASP A 87 13.56 36.88 14.94
CA ASP A 87 13.06 35.73 15.69
C ASP A 87 11.74 35.17 15.15
N ALA A 88 11.03 35.86 14.28
CA ALA A 88 9.74 35.41 13.74
C ALA A 88 9.74 34.00 13.10
N LEU A 89 10.84 33.58 12.46
CA LEU A 89 10.98 32.24 11.87
C LEU A 89 11.88 31.28 12.69
N SER A 90 12.70 31.79 13.61
CA SER A 90 13.45 30.98 14.60
C SER A 90 12.66 30.68 15.87
N ALA A 91 11.70 31.51 16.27
CA ALA A 91 10.83 31.34 17.43
C ALA A 91 9.66 30.38 17.15
N ASN A 92 9.24 30.26 15.88
CA ASN A 92 8.41 29.17 15.40
C ASN A 92 9.21 28.36 14.37
N PRO A 93 10.22 27.58 14.79
CA PRO A 93 10.87 26.66 13.88
C PRO A 93 9.77 25.73 13.39
N LEU A 94 9.45 25.76 12.09
CA LEU A 94 8.49 24.84 11.48
C LEU A 94 8.84 23.43 11.98
N PRO A 95 8.04 22.84 12.90
CA PRO A 95 8.51 21.71 13.69
C PRO A 95 8.68 20.49 12.78
N ASP A 96 9.89 19.95 12.72
CA ASP A 96 10.21 18.62 12.16
C ASP A 96 9.87 18.37 10.67
N PHE A 97 9.89 19.40 9.82
CA PHE A 97 9.58 19.25 8.39
C PHE A 97 10.79 19.30 7.45
N PRO A 98 10.89 18.40 6.45
CA PRO A 98 12.05 18.27 5.57
C PRO A 98 12.04 19.24 4.38
N PHE A 99 11.56 20.48 4.53
CA PHE A 99 11.62 21.46 3.45
C PHE A 99 12.97 22.18 3.47
N ASP A 100 13.62 22.31 2.32
CA ASP A 100 14.82 23.14 2.17
C ASP A 100 14.36 24.61 2.27
N LEU A 101 14.61 25.26 3.41
CA LEU A 101 14.36 26.68 3.61
C LEU A 101 15.59 27.47 3.18
N THR A 102 15.46 28.24 2.10
CA THR A 102 16.47 29.19 1.64
C THR A 102 15.95 30.61 1.75
N TRP A 103 16.88 31.56 1.65
CA TRP A 103 16.61 32.97 1.80
C TRP A 103 17.16 33.75 0.60
N CYS A 104 16.54 34.89 0.32
CA CYS A 104 17.09 35.90 -0.57
C CYS A 104 16.93 37.29 0.05
N THR A 105 17.77 38.24 -0.35
CA THR A 105 17.64 39.64 0.08
C THR A 105 16.59 40.40 -0.75
N PRO A 106 15.95 41.46 -0.21
CA PRO A 106 14.98 42.26 -0.94
C PRO A 106 15.52 42.82 -2.26
N ILE A 107 16.77 43.28 -2.27
CA ILE A 107 17.40 43.85 -3.47
C ILE A 107 17.56 42.82 -4.59
N ALA A 108 17.82 41.55 -4.25
CA ALA A 108 17.93 40.47 -5.22
C ALA A 108 16.55 40.14 -5.80
N ALA A 109 15.50 40.11 -4.97
CA ALA A 109 14.14 39.98 -5.46
C ALA A 109 13.73 41.18 -6.34
N LEU A 110 14.11 42.40 -5.94
CA LEU A 110 13.83 43.64 -6.67
C LEU A 110 14.51 43.67 -8.04
N ALA A 111 15.74 43.16 -8.15
CA ALA A 111 16.43 43.00 -9.43
C ALA A 111 15.64 42.16 -10.44
N PHE A 112 15.02 41.07 -9.99
CA PHE A 112 14.21 40.20 -10.83
C PHE A 112 12.81 40.78 -11.13
N LEU A 113 12.29 41.64 -10.25
CA LEU A 113 11.08 42.40 -10.51
C LEU A 113 11.26 43.51 -11.54
N ARG A 114 12.38 44.25 -11.46
CA ARG A 114 12.74 45.27 -12.45
C ARG A 114 12.89 44.64 -13.83
N GLY A 115 13.52 43.48 -13.90
CA GLY A 115 13.90 42.85 -15.15
C GLY A 115 14.95 43.69 -15.91
N PRO A 116 14.99 43.62 -17.25
CA PRO A 116 16.01 44.29 -18.06
C PRO A 116 15.74 45.77 -18.30
N SER A 117 14.69 46.36 -17.69
CA SER A 117 14.39 47.78 -17.87
C SER A 117 15.49 48.63 -17.20
N PRO A 118 15.97 49.70 -17.86
CA PRO A 118 16.93 50.63 -17.27
C PRO A 118 16.29 51.52 -16.19
N THR A 119 14.97 51.49 -16.06
CA THR A 119 14.25 52.30 -15.09
C THR A 119 14.59 51.90 -13.65
N PRO A 120 14.70 52.86 -12.73
CA PRO A 120 15.00 52.56 -11.34
C PRO A 120 13.81 51.89 -10.67
N ALA A 121 14.11 50.89 -9.85
CA ALA A 121 13.16 50.16 -9.01
C ALA A 121 13.48 50.45 -7.54
N LEU A 122 12.43 50.66 -6.74
CA LEU A 122 12.55 50.97 -5.32
C LEU A 122 11.57 50.14 -4.51
N TYR A 123 12.06 49.59 -3.41
CA TYR A 123 11.25 48.99 -2.36
C TYR A 123 11.65 49.61 -1.02
N ALA A 124 10.69 50.18 -0.31
CA ALA A 124 10.91 50.76 1.01
C ALA A 124 9.93 50.13 2.00
N ASP A 125 10.41 49.69 3.16
CA ASP A 125 9.58 49.17 4.24
C ASP A 125 9.78 49.98 5.53
N PRO A 126 8.79 50.79 5.95
CA PRO A 126 8.91 51.57 7.18
C PRO A 126 8.97 50.69 8.43
N ALA A 127 8.45 49.45 8.41
CA ALA A 127 8.47 48.58 9.58
C ALA A 127 9.89 48.11 9.95
N ASP A 128 10.75 47.97 8.94
CA ASP A 128 12.15 47.55 9.06
C ASP A 128 13.13 48.74 8.86
N ALA A 129 12.58 49.93 8.64
CA ALA A 129 13.32 51.17 8.38
C ALA A 129 14.35 51.00 7.25
N SER A 130 14.02 50.21 6.23
CA SER A 130 14.95 49.82 5.17
C SER A 130 14.46 50.21 3.77
N ILE A 131 15.39 50.65 2.93
CA ILE A 131 15.13 51.11 1.57
C ILE A 131 16.09 50.38 0.64
N ALA A 132 15.55 49.53 -0.23
CA ALA A 132 16.27 48.86 -1.30
C ALA A 132 16.01 49.58 -2.63
N VAL A 133 17.06 50.09 -3.25
CA VAL A 133 16.98 50.82 -4.52
C VAL A 133 17.92 50.21 -5.53
N LEU A 134 17.43 50.05 -6.75
CA LEU A 134 18.15 49.54 -7.89
C LEU A 134 17.98 50.50 -9.06
N ALA A 135 19.06 51.04 -9.60
CA ALA A 135 19.03 51.95 -10.74
C ALA A 135 20.07 51.56 -11.77
N ASP A 136 19.84 51.94 -13.02
CA ASP A 136 20.80 51.75 -14.11
C ASP A 136 21.35 53.11 -14.53
N ASP A 137 22.66 53.31 -14.42
CA ASP A 137 23.32 54.56 -14.85
C ASP A 137 23.66 54.56 -16.36
N GLY A 138 23.24 53.52 -17.10
CA GLY A 138 23.56 53.30 -18.50
C GLY A 138 24.87 52.54 -18.74
N GLN A 139 25.80 52.58 -17.78
CA GLN A 139 27.05 51.82 -17.82
C GLN A 139 26.97 50.56 -16.96
N ARG A 140 26.41 50.68 -15.75
CA ARG A 140 26.27 49.61 -14.76
C ARG A 140 24.97 49.74 -13.99
N THR A 141 24.50 48.63 -13.44
CA THR A 141 23.43 48.67 -12.45
C THR A 141 24.01 48.98 -11.07
N LEU A 142 23.46 49.98 -10.41
CA LEU A 142 23.75 50.35 -9.03
C LEU A 142 22.66 49.80 -8.13
N ALA A 143 23.05 49.05 -7.12
CA ALA A 143 22.14 48.55 -6.09
C ALA A 143 22.60 49.07 -4.73
N ARG A 144 21.66 49.56 -3.92
CA ARG A 144 21.89 49.99 -2.55
C ARG A 144 20.79 49.49 -1.64
N ILE A 145 21.16 49.20 -0.40
CA ILE A 145 20.24 49.02 0.71
C ILE A 145 20.66 50.05 1.76
N LEU A 146 19.71 50.89 2.15
CA LEU A 146 19.89 51.93 3.14
C LEU A 146 19.01 51.61 4.35
N ARG A 147 19.51 51.99 5.53
CA ARG A 147 18.74 51.95 6.77
C ARG A 147 18.58 53.40 7.21
N GLU A 148 17.34 53.87 7.19
CA GLU A 148 17.03 55.29 7.38
C GLU A 148 16.18 55.49 8.63
N ASP A 149 16.05 56.75 9.05
CA ASP A 149 15.19 57.10 10.18
C ASP A 149 13.71 57.02 9.78
N ASN A 150 12.94 56.25 10.55
CA ASN A 150 11.48 56.13 10.40
C ASN A 150 10.73 56.77 11.58
N SER A 151 11.41 57.60 12.39
CA SER A 151 10.84 58.28 13.57
C SER A 151 9.61 59.13 13.25
N SER A 152 9.55 59.69 12.04
CA SER A 152 8.39 60.44 11.56
C SER A 152 8.03 60.06 10.11
N PRO A 153 6.72 60.08 9.76
CA PRO A 153 6.23 59.90 8.39
C PRO A 153 6.90 60.80 7.36
N ALA A 154 7.16 62.06 7.73
CA ALA A 154 7.77 63.05 6.83
C ALA A 154 9.26 62.75 6.59
N ALA A 155 10.01 62.44 7.65
CA ALA A 155 11.42 62.07 7.53
C ALA A 155 11.59 60.77 6.70
N TRP A 156 10.68 59.81 6.88
CA TRP A 156 10.68 58.58 6.08
C TRP A 156 10.43 58.87 4.60
N ALA A 157 9.39 59.64 4.27
CA ALA A 157 9.07 59.98 2.89
C ALA A 157 10.21 60.77 2.20
N GLU A 158 10.84 61.69 2.94
CA GLU A 158 12.02 62.42 2.47
C GLU A 158 13.21 61.49 2.23
N SER A 159 13.49 60.58 3.15
CA SER A 159 14.58 59.60 3.02
C SER A 159 14.39 58.68 1.81
N VAL A 160 13.15 58.22 1.56
CA VAL A 160 12.82 57.42 0.37
C VAL A 160 13.00 58.22 -0.92
N SER A 161 12.60 59.49 -0.93
CA SER A 161 12.79 60.37 -2.09
C SER A 161 14.28 60.62 -2.35
N ASN A 162 15.07 60.91 -1.31
CA ASN A 162 16.50 61.17 -1.41
C ASN A 162 17.26 59.93 -1.90
N ALA A 163 16.94 58.75 -1.37
CA ALA A 163 17.54 57.48 -1.81
C ALA A 163 17.34 57.21 -3.31
N MET A 164 16.19 57.62 -3.86
CA MET A 164 15.87 57.49 -5.27
C MET A 164 16.59 58.53 -6.13
N LEU A 165 16.63 59.78 -5.67
CA LEU A 165 17.32 60.90 -6.33
C LEU A 165 18.83 60.68 -6.40
N ASP A 166 19.44 60.17 -5.33
CA ASP A 166 20.88 59.87 -5.24
C ASP A 166 21.34 58.86 -6.29
N LEU A 167 20.42 58.03 -6.80
CA LEU A 167 20.66 57.04 -7.84
C LEU A 167 20.14 57.49 -9.22
N GLY A 168 19.75 58.76 -9.36
CA GLY A 168 19.31 59.37 -10.61
C GLY A 168 17.85 59.06 -10.99
N GLY A 169 17.05 58.53 -10.05
CA GLY A 169 15.63 58.28 -10.27
C GLY A 169 14.74 59.49 -9.97
N PRO A 170 13.46 59.47 -10.40
CA PRO A 170 12.51 60.52 -10.04
C PRO A 170 12.21 60.51 -8.54
N ALA A 171 11.84 61.67 -7.98
CA ALA A 171 11.33 61.76 -6.61
C ALA A 171 10.08 60.88 -6.44
N VAL A 172 10.04 60.08 -5.38
CA VAL A 172 8.95 59.16 -5.07
C VAL A 172 8.33 59.53 -3.73
N SER A 173 7.00 59.61 -3.69
CA SER A 173 6.25 59.74 -2.45
C SER A 173 5.95 58.35 -1.88
N ALA A 174 6.48 58.09 -0.68
CA ALA A 174 6.27 56.84 0.05
C ALA A 174 5.13 56.97 1.06
N ASP A 175 4.38 55.89 1.25
CA ASP A 175 3.43 55.79 2.36
C ASP A 175 4.19 55.54 3.66
N ALA A 176 3.78 56.21 4.73
CA ALA A 176 4.36 56.06 6.05
C ALA A 176 3.86 54.80 6.79
N HIS A 177 2.71 54.24 6.37
CA HIS A 177 2.05 53.17 7.11
C HIS A 177 2.29 51.77 6.54
N GLY A 178 3.03 51.65 5.43
CA GLY A 178 3.24 50.35 4.81
C GLY A 178 4.35 50.33 3.76
N PRO A 179 4.67 49.14 3.23
CA PRO A 179 5.71 48.99 2.24
C PRO A 179 5.34 49.77 0.97
N THR A 180 6.30 50.46 0.39
CA THR A 180 6.15 51.18 -0.87
C THR A 180 7.02 50.51 -1.92
N LEU A 181 6.39 50.08 -3.02
CA LEU A 181 7.09 49.58 -4.21
C LEU A 181 6.88 50.56 -5.37
N THR A 182 7.97 50.90 -6.04
CA THR A 182 7.98 51.66 -7.29
C THR A 182 8.66 50.82 -8.36
N LEU A 183 7.91 50.49 -9.41
CA LEU A 183 8.37 49.79 -10.60
C LEU A 183 7.85 50.54 -11.82
N ASP A 184 8.59 50.51 -12.91
CA ASP A 184 8.12 51.03 -14.18
C ASP A 184 7.01 50.14 -14.79
N ARG A 185 6.20 50.76 -15.64
CA ARG A 185 5.11 50.10 -16.37
C ARG A 185 5.61 48.98 -17.28
N GLU A 186 6.80 49.10 -17.85
CA GLU A 186 7.42 48.06 -18.68
C GLU A 186 7.84 46.84 -17.84
N SER A 187 8.37 47.07 -16.64
CA SER A 187 8.67 45.99 -15.70
C SER A 187 7.40 45.24 -15.31
N VAL A 188 6.33 45.96 -14.96
CA VAL A 188 5.03 45.34 -14.62
C VAL A 188 4.43 44.57 -15.80
N SER A 189 4.50 45.12 -17.02
CA SER A 189 4.00 44.41 -18.22
C SER A 189 4.79 43.13 -18.49
N THR A 190 6.11 43.16 -18.29
CA THR A 190 6.99 41.98 -18.39
C THR A 190 6.68 40.95 -17.30
N LEU A 191 6.28 41.37 -16.10
CA LEU A 191 5.86 40.44 -15.04
C LEU A 191 4.55 39.74 -15.41
N ARG A 192 3.60 40.44 -16.05
CA ARG A 192 2.32 39.84 -16.48
C ARG A 192 2.50 38.73 -17.50
N THR A 193 3.50 38.83 -18.39
CA THR A 193 3.76 37.76 -19.37
C THR A 193 4.35 36.52 -18.73
N LYS A 194 5.02 36.66 -17.58
CA LYS A 194 5.66 35.56 -16.84
C LYS A 194 4.74 34.93 -15.79
N ILE A 195 3.77 35.67 -15.26
CA ILE A 195 2.99 35.26 -14.09
C ILE A 195 1.49 35.32 -14.40
N VAL A 196 0.87 34.13 -14.34
CA VAL A 196 -0.58 34.00 -14.49
C VAL A 196 -1.28 34.53 -13.22
N GLY A 197 -2.21 35.47 -13.40
CA GLY A 197 -3.00 36.03 -12.30
C GLY A 197 -2.34 37.17 -11.52
N LEU A 198 -1.33 37.83 -12.11
CA LEU A 198 -0.75 39.04 -11.52
C LEU A 198 -1.79 40.17 -11.44
N HIS A 199 -1.96 40.76 -10.26
CA HIS A 199 -2.81 41.94 -10.06
C HIS A 199 -1.99 43.23 -10.19
N ASP A 200 -2.56 44.23 -10.86
CA ASP A 200 -1.94 45.55 -11.08
C ASP A 200 -2.15 46.55 -9.95
N ASP A 201 -2.84 46.13 -8.90
CA ASP A 201 -3.11 46.98 -7.76
C ASP A 201 -1.79 47.31 -7.05
N ARG A 202 -1.52 48.60 -6.86
CA ARG A 202 -0.33 49.11 -6.18
C ARG A 202 -0.23 48.55 -4.75
N ALA A 203 -1.35 48.42 -4.05
CA ALA A 203 -1.38 47.85 -2.70
C ALA A 203 -1.05 46.35 -2.71
N TRP A 204 -1.51 45.62 -3.73
CA TRP A 204 -1.16 44.21 -3.93
C TRP A 204 0.32 44.04 -4.24
N LEU A 205 0.86 44.83 -5.18
CA LEU A 205 2.27 44.80 -5.57
C LEU A 205 3.19 45.17 -4.40
N ALA A 206 2.86 46.22 -3.64
CA ALA A 206 3.60 46.60 -2.45
C ALA A 206 3.77 45.44 -1.45
N ARG A 207 2.74 44.58 -1.31
CA ARG A 207 2.74 43.46 -0.38
C ARG A 207 3.34 42.17 -0.94
N PHE A 208 3.08 41.85 -2.20
CA PHE A 208 3.37 40.53 -2.78
C PHE A 208 4.47 40.54 -3.85
N ALA A 209 4.90 41.70 -4.34
CA ALA A 209 5.90 41.74 -5.40
C ALA A 209 7.24 41.15 -4.94
N LEU A 210 7.74 41.46 -3.74
CA LEU A 210 9.01 40.90 -3.28
C LEU A 210 9.03 39.35 -3.26
N PRO A 211 8.05 38.66 -2.64
CA PRO A 211 7.93 37.20 -2.77
C PRO A 211 7.87 36.72 -4.22
N VAL A 212 7.17 37.45 -5.09
CA VAL A 212 7.11 37.15 -6.53
C VAL A 212 8.50 37.28 -7.18
N GLY A 213 9.25 38.34 -6.87
CA GLY A 213 10.61 38.55 -7.35
C GLY A 213 11.56 37.44 -6.87
N ALA A 214 11.40 37.01 -5.62
CA ALA A 214 12.13 35.89 -5.07
C ALA A 214 11.82 34.58 -5.82
N LEU A 215 10.55 34.33 -6.13
CA LEU A 215 10.14 33.17 -6.94
C LEU A 215 10.74 33.23 -8.35
N LEU A 216 10.69 34.40 -9.00
CA LEU A 216 11.30 34.60 -10.32
C LEU A 216 12.80 34.32 -10.28
N LEU A 217 13.49 34.84 -9.26
CA LEU A 217 14.90 34.60 -9.00
C LEU A 217 15.22 33.11 -8.87
N ALA A 218 14.45 32.37 -8.05
CA ALA A 218 14.67 30.94 -7.85
C ALA A 218 14.29 30.08 -9.07
N SER A 219 13.38 30.57 -9.93
CA SER A 219 13.00 29.93 -11.18
C SER A 219 13.87 30.31 -12.37
N SER A 220 14.86 31.19 -12.19
CA SER A 220 15.72 31.66 -13.28
C SER A 220 16.49 30.49 -13.91
N ALA A 221 16.53 30.44 -15.24
CA ALA A 221 17.31 29.45 -15.97
C ALA A 221 18.83 29.71 -15.87
N GLU A 222 19.21 30.94 -15.54
CA GLU A 222 20.61 31.33 -15.46
C GLU A 222 21.21 30.90 -14.12
N ALA A 223 22.10 29.91 -14.17
CA ALA A 223 22.75 29.35 -12.98
C ALA A 223 23.44 30.42 -12.12
N GLY A 224 24.01 31.45 -12.75
CA GLY A 224 24.67 32.56 -12.06
C GLY A 224 23.72 33.47 -11.29
N SER A 225 22.43 33.46 -11.60
CA SER A 225 21.42 34.25 -10.91
C SER A 225 20.86 33.51 -9.69
N VAL A 226 20.60 32.21 -9.83
CA VAL A 226 19.95 31.36 -8.81
C VAL A 226 20.69 31.34 -7.47
N SER A 227 22.01 31.55 -7.47
CA SER A 227 22.81 31.65 -6.25
C SER A 227 22.38 32.77 -5.30
N LEU A 228 21.76 33.85 -5.78
CA LEU A 228 21.21 34.92 -4.93
C LEU A 228 20.04 34.46 -4.03
N ALA A 229 19.40 33.34 -4.36
CA ALA A 229 18.33 32.71 -3.57
C ALA A 229 18.82 31.53 -2.70
N SER A 230 20.15 31.40 -2.53
CA SER A 230 20.77 30.27 -1.83
C SER A 230 21.22 30.58 -0.39
N LEU A 231 20.87 31.76 0.15
CA LEU A 231 21.24 32.14 1.52
C LEU A 231 20.60 31.19 2.53
N ARG A 232 21.32 30.84 3.60
CA ARG A 232 20.85 29.94 4.65
C ARG A 232 21.04 30.56 6.03
N ALA A 233 20.12 30.29 6.95
CA ALA A 233 20.24 30.75 8.34
C ALA A 233 21.32 30.00 9.12
N ARG A 234 21.51 28.72 8.75
CA ARG A 234 22.43 27.78 9.35
C ARG A 234 23.39 27.25 8.28
N PRO A 235 24.62 26.85 8.66
CA PRO A 235 25.52 26.19 7.71
C PRO A 235 24.81 24.99 7.10
N PRO A 236 24.98 24.74 5.78
CA PRO A 236 24.45 23.53 5.18
C PRO A 236 25.05 22.35 5.94
N ARG A 237 24.19 21.57 6.61
CA ARG A 237 24.63 20.31 7.20
C ARG A 237 25.00 19.43 6.03
N ARG A 238 26.28 19.13 5.89
CA ARG A 238 26.68 18.01 5.03
C ARG A 238 25.89 16.81 5.53
N GLU A 239 25.11 16.20 4.64
CA GLU A 239 24.51 14.92 4.96
C GLU A 239 25.66 13.94 5.05
N GLU A 240 26.23 13.81 6.25
CA GLU A 240 27.27 12.84 6.51
C GLU A 240 26.72 11.47 6.14
N SER A 241 27.41 10.79 5.23
CA SER A 241 27.08 9.41 4.88
C SER A 241 27.10 8.55 6.15
N LEU A 242 26.38 7.42 6.16
CA LEU A 242 26.37 6.52 7.32
C LEU A 242 27.79 6.07 7.71
N ALA A 243 28.69 5.94 6.72
CA ALA A 243 30.10 5.65 6.92
C ALA A 243 30.84 6.81 7.62
N GLU A 244 30.63 8.06 7.19
CA GLU A 244 31.21 9.25 7.82
C GLU A 244 30.71 9.43 9.26
N ARG A 245 29.43 9.16 9.53
CA ARG A 245 28.89 9.17 10.91
C ARG A 245 29.52 8.10 11.79
N ALA A 246 29.74 6.90 11.25
CA ALA A 246 30.42 5.83 11.99
C ALA A 246 31.89 6.20 12.26
N LEU A 247 32.59 6.78 11.27
CA LEU A 247 33.96 7.25 11.42
C LEU A 247 34.07 8.41 12.41
N SER A 248 33.15 9.38 12.38
CA SER A 248 33.14 10.51 13.31
C SER A 248 32.83 10.08 14.75
N LEU A 249 32.03 9.02 14.93
CA LEU A 249 31.84 8.37 16.22
C LEU A 249 33.14 7.74 16.74
N VAL A 250 33.90 7.07 15.88
CA VAL A 250 35.18 6.42 16.24
C VAL A 250 36.32 7.44 16.38
N ALA A 251 36.23 8.61 15.76
CA ALA A 251 37.29 9.62 15.80
C ALA A 251 37.57 10.19 17.21
N SER A 252 36.60 10.15 18.13
CA SER A 252 36.84 10.56 19.52
C SER A 252 37.35 9.40 20.37
N PRO A 253 38.48 9.54 21.10
CA PRO A 253 39.13 8.42 21.80
C PRO A 253 38.24 7.82 22.89
N ALA A 254 37.43 8.64 23.57
CA ALA A 254 36.48 8.17 24.58
C ALA A 254 35.38 7.30 23.98
N ARG A 255 34.81 7.68 22.83
CA ARG A 255 33.79 6.87 22.15
C ARG A 255 34.42 5.65 21.47
N ALA A 256 35.64 5.76 20.94
CA ALA A 256 36.38 4.62 20.41
C ALA A 256 36.59 3.54 21.48
N ALA A 257 37.00 3.93 22.69
CA ALA A 257 37.14 3.01 23.81
C ALA A 257 35.80 2.37 24.20
N ALA A 258 34.71 3.13 24.21
CA ALA A 258 33.37 2.60 24.47
C ALA A 258 32.90 1.60 23.40
N VAL A 259 33.12 1.91 22.12
CA VAL A 259 32.79 1.02 20.99
C VAL A 259 33.64 -0.26 21.05
N LEU A 260 34.93 -0.14 21.40
CA LEU A 260 35.83 -1.29 21.56
C LEU A 260 35.41 -2.15 22.76
N ALA A 261 35.07 -1.55 23.89
CA ALA A 261 34.55 -2.28 25.05
C ALA A 261 33.22 -2.98 24.74
N ALA A 262 32.32 -2.32 24.00
CA ALA A 262 31.08 -2.92 23.53
C ALA A 262 31.33 -4.09 22.57
N ALA A 263 32.30 -3.96 21.65
CA ALA A 263 32.69 -5.02 20.74
C ALA A 263 33.30 -6.23 21.47
N LEU A 264 34.16 -6.01 22.47
CA LEU A 264 34.70 -7.06 23.33
C LEU A 264 33.60 -7.75 24.16
N ALA A 265 32.69 -6.97 24.74
CA ALA A 265 31.54 -7.51 25.45
C ALA A 265 30.69 -8.37 24.50
N LEU A 266 30.41 -7.89 23.29
CA LEU A 266 29.64 -8.64 22.31
C LEU A 266 30.36 -9.92 21.87
N ALA A 267 31.68 -9.89 21.69
CA ALA A 267 32.49 -11.08 21.37
C ALA A 267 32.43 -12.16 22.48
N VAL A 268 32.37 -11.75 23.75
CA VAL A 268 32.29 -12.67 24.91
C VAL A 268 30.85 -13.15 25.15
N PHE A 269 29.87 -12.25 25.09
CA PHE A 269 28.48 -12.57 25.44
C PHE A 269 27.66 -13.15 24.29
N ALA A 270 27.99 -12.87 23.03
CA ALA A 270 27.26 -13.43 21.88
C ALA A 270 27.25 -14.98 21.86
N PRO A 271 28.37 -15.70 22.05
CA PRO A 271 28.32 -17.17 22.06
C PRO A 271 27.51 -17.72 23.24
N LEU A 272 27.55 -17.07 24.41
CA LEU A 272 26.73 -17.44 25.59
C LEU A 272 25.24 -17.22 25.33
N ALA A 273 24.88 -16.06 24.76
CA ALA A 273 23.50 -15.75 24.40
C ALA A 273 22.97 -16.74 23.34
N PHE A 274 23.79 -17.09 22.35
CA PHE A 274 23.43 -18.06 21.32
C PHE A 274 23.26 -19.48 21.90
N ALA A 275 24.14 -19.89 22.83
CA ALA A 275 24.02 -21.15 23.55
C ALA A 275 22.75 -21.21 24.40
N PHE A 276 22.41 -20.13 25.11
CA PHE A 276 21.20 -20.02 25.92
C PHE A 276 19.93 -20.04 25.07
N ALA A 277 19.91 -19.30 23.96
CA ALA A 277 18.81 -19.33 23.00
C ALA A 277 18.62 -20.73 22.42
N ARG A 278 19.72 -21.42 22.06
CA ARG A 278 19.69 -22.81 21.59
C ARG A 278 19.14 -23.75 22.65
N PHE A 279 19.53 -23.58 23.92
CA PHE A 279 19.03 -24.38 25.03
C PHE A 279 17.51 -24.28 25.18
N HIS A 280 16.95 -23.06 25.18
CA HIS A 280 15.49 -22.88 25.26
C HIS A 280 14.71 -23.43 24.06
N ILE A 281 15.29 -23.37 22.86
CA ILE A 281 14.70 -24.02 21.68
C ILE A 281 14.69 -25.55 21.85
N LEU A 282 15.73 -26.13 22.44
CA LEU A 282 15.78 -27.57 22.70
C LEU A 282 14.82 -27.99 23.82
N GLU A 283 14.71 -27.20 24.88
CA GLU A 283 13.81 -27.44 26.01
C GLU A 283 12.34 -27.39 25.57
N SER A 284 11.95 -26.38 24.79
CA SER A 284 10.59 -26.30 24.22
C SER A 284 10.28 -27.47 23.28
N LYS A 285 11.27 -27.93 22.50
CA LYS A 285 11.13 -29.14 21.68
C LYS A 285 11.01 -30.40 22.52
N ALA A 286 11.78 -30.53 23.61
CA ALA A 286 11.69 -31.67 24.51
C ALA A 286 10.30 -31.77 25.18
N ALA A 287 9.75 -30.64 25.64
CA ALA A 287 8.40 -30.58 26.20
C ALA A 287 7.30 -30.93 25.16
N SER A 288 7.52 -30.59 23.89
CA SER A 288 6.61 -30.97 22.81
C SER A 288 6.63 -32.48 22.49
N LEU A 289 7.77 -33.16 22.71
CA LEU A 289 7.89 -34.59 22.47
C LEU A 289 7.16 -35.42 23.53
N SER A 290 7.19 -35.00 24.80
CA SER A 290 6.45 -35.68 25.87
C SER A 290 4.94 -35.59 25.66
N THR A 291 4.44 -34.45 25.18
CA THR A 291 3.01 -34.27 24.82
C THR A 291 2.62 -35.07 23.57
N GLN A 292 3.53 -35.24 22.60
CA GLN A 292 3.28 -36.12 21.45
C GLN A 292 3.26 -37.60 21.84
N GLN A 293 4.08 -38.03 22.80
CA GLN A 293 4.06 -39.41 23.30
C GLN A 293 2.74 -39.75 23.98
N SER A 294 2.19 -38.85 24.81
CA SER A 294 0.88 -39.07 25.43
C SER A 294 -0.25 -39.11 24.39
N GLY A 295 -0.21 -38.23 23.38
CA GLY A 295 -1.18 -38.24 22.29
C GLY A 295 -1.15 -39.52 21.45
N ARG A 296 0.03 -40.12 21.22
CA ARG A 296 0.15 -41.41 20.52
C ARG A 296 -0.50 -42.55 21.31
N ALA A 297 -0.28 -42.59 22.62
CA ALA A 297 -0.90 -43.61 23.48
C ALA A 297 -2.44 -43.52 23.49
N GLU A 298 -3.01 -42.32 23.41
CA GLU A 298 -4.46 -42.12 23.32
C GLU A 298 -5.03 -42.56 21.96
N LEU A 299 -4.34 -42.23 20.86
CA LEU A 299 -4.75 -42.65 19.52
C LEU A 299 -4.71 -44.18 19.35
N GLU A 300 -3.71 -44.85 19.92
CA GLU A 300 -3.62 -46.32 19.90
C GLU A 300 -4.80 -46.97 20.65
N ARG A 301 -5.18 -46.42 21.81
CA ARG A 301 -6.36 -46.89 22.56
C ARG A 301 -7.65 -46.66 21.80
N ALA A 302 -7.81 -45.50 21.17
CA ALA A 302 -8.97 -45.21 20.33
C ALA A 302 -9.05 -46.17 19.14
N ALA A 303 -7.93 -46.41 18.44
CA ALA A 303 -7.86 -47.34 17.32
C ALA A 303 -8.21 -48.79 17.72
N ALA A 304 -7.77 -49.24 18.90
CA ALA A 304 -8.12 -50.55 19.43
C ALA A 304 -9.63 -50.67 19.71
N LEU A 305 -10.25 -49.63 20.25
CA LEU A 305 -11.69 -49.60 20.52
C LEU A 305 -12.52 -49.58 19.23
N TYR A 306 -12.09 -48.85 18.20
CA TYR A 306 -12.76 -48.86 16.91
C TYR A 306 -12.71 -50.23 16.22
N ARG A 307 -11.59 -50.96 16.33
CA ARG A 307 -11.51 -52.35 15.80
C ARG A 307 -12.51 -53.29 16.45
N GLN A 308 -12.77 -53.13 17.75
CA GLN A 308 -13.79 -53.92 18.45
C GLN A 308 -15.22 -53.56 17.99
N LEU A 309 -15.50 -52.27 17.77
CA LEU A 309 -16.80 -51.83 17.27
C LEU A 309 -17.05 -52.23 15.80
N GLU A 310 -15.99 -52.34 15.00
CA GLU A 310 -16.08 -52.79 13.61
C GLU A 310 -16.43 -54.29 13.53
N GLN A 311 -15.84 -55.11 14.40
CA GLN A 311 -16.16 -56.54 14.50
C GLN A 311 -17.61 -56.81 14.93
N SER A 312 -18.25 -55.89 15.67
CA SER A 312 -19.62 -56.07 16.17
C SER A 312 -20.72 -55.54 15.25
N ARG A 313 -20.39 -54.88 14.14
CA ARG A 313 -21.36 -54.23 13.24
C ARG A 313 -21.53 -55.01 11.95
N LEU A 314 -22.49 -55.94 11.93
CA LEU A 314 -22.97 -56.47 10.66
C LEU A 314 -23.63 -55.34 9.85
N PRO A 315 -23.29 -55.14 8.56
CA PRO A 315 -23.92 -54.13 7.72
C PRO A 315 -25.34 -54.58 7.34
N MET A 316 -26.27 -54.44 8.28
CA MET A 316 -27.68 -54.86 8.15
C MET A 316 -28.34 -54.33 6.88
N ALA A 317 -28.05 -53.07 6.52
CA ALA A 317 -28.60 -52.46 5.31
C ALA A 317 -28.15 -53.17 4.03
N LYS A 318 -26.89 -53.63 3.95
CA LYS A 318 -26.39 -54.38 2.80
C LYS A 318 -26.97 -55.78 2.76
N LEU A 319 -27.07 -56.45 3.92
CA LEU A 319 -27.66 -57.79 4.01
C LEU A 319 -29.11 -57.80 3.56
N LEU A 320 -29.91 -56.84 4.03
CA LEU A 320 -31.31 -56.70 3.61
C LEU A 320 -31.44 -56.36 2.12
N ALA A 321 -30.55 -55.51 1.58
CA ALA A 321 -30.52 -55.23 0.15
C ALA A 321 -30.21 -56.49 -0.68
N THR A 322 -29.23 -57.30 -0.27
CA THR A 322 -28.92 -58.56 -0.96
C THR A 322 -30.10 -59.53 -0.92
N ILE A 323 -30.76 -59.67 0.23
CA ILE A 323 -31.95 -60.54 0.36
C ILE A 323 -33.06 -60.06 -0.58
N ALA A 324 -33.36 -58.76 -0.60
CA ALA A 324 -34.40 -58.17 -1.44
C ALA A 324 -34.13 -58.36 -2.94
N VAL A 325 -32.86 -58.30 -3.36
CA VAL A 325 -32.47 -58.54 -4.76
C VAL A 325 -32.56 -60.03 -5.12
N ALA A 326 -32.21 -60.92 -4.19
CA ALA A 326 -32.24 -62.36 -4.42
C ALA A 326 -33.66 -62.94 -4.45
N THR A 327 -34.64 -62.28 -3.83
CA THR A 327 -36.03 -62.73 -3.79
C THR A 327 -36.76 -62.58 -5.13
N PRO A 328 -37.27 -63.66 -5.74
CA PRO A 328 -38.12 -63.62 -6.92
C PRO A 328 -39.46 -62.90 -6.68
N GLN A 329 -40.08 -62.41 -7.76
CA GLN A 329 -41.34 -61.64 -7.74
C GLN A 329 -42.54 -62.35 -7.11
N ASN A 330 -42.57 -63.67 -7.18
CA ASN A 330 -43.70 -64.48 -6.73
C ASN A 330 -43.57 -64.94 -5.27
N ILE A 331 -42.59 -64.40 -4.54
CA ILE A 331 -42.32 -64.72 -3.13
C ILE A 331 -42.64 -63.53 -2.25
N VAL A 332 -43.48 -63.75 -1.24
CA VAL A 332 -43.78 -62.79 -0.18
C VAL A 332 -43.18 -63.30 1.13
N ALA A 333 -42.09 -62.66 1.58
CA ALA A 333 -41.49 -62.97 2.88
C ALA A 333 -42.34 -62.37 4.00
N THR A 334 -42.80 -63.21 4.93
CA THR A 334 -43.61 -62.79 6.09
C THR A 334 -42.74 -62.47 7.29
N THR A 335 -41.70 -63.26 7.54
CA THR A 335 -40.79 -63.09 8.67
C THR A 335 -39.35 -63.29 8.21
N ILE A 336 -38.50 -62.31 8.48
CA ILE A 336 -37.05 -62.40 8.30
C ILE A 336 -36.40 -62.21 9.66
N ARG A 337 -35.61 -63.19 10.11
CA ARG A 337 -34.78 -63.08 11.32
C ARG A 337 -33.32 -63.20 10.93
N LEU A 338 -32.51 -62.30 11.47
CA LEU A 338 -31.08 -62.22 11.20
C LEU A 338 -30.37 -62.03 12.54
N SER A 339 -29.57 -63.01 12.93
CA SER A 339 -28.79 -62.96 14.17
C SER A 339 -27.34 -63.28 13.87
N PRO A 340 -26.36 -62.60 14.49
CA PRO A 340 -24.94 -62.87 14.25
C PRO A 340 -24.55 -64.32 14.53
N ASP A 341 -25.16 -64.91 15.57
CA ASP A 341 -24.82 -66.25 16.05
C ASP A 341 -25.70 -67.37 15.48
N GLN A 342 -26.96 -67.06 15.11
CA GLN A 342 -27.94 -68.06 14.62
C GLN A 342 -28.14 -68.02 13.10
N GLY A 343 -27.51 -67.07 12.41
CA GLY A 343 -27.59 -66.92 10.96
C GLY A 343 -28.87 -66.24 10.48
N PHE A 344 -29.33 -66.65 9.30
CA PHE A 344 -30.48 -66.10 8.58
C PHE A 344 -31.60 -67.12 8.54
N SER A 345 -32.83 -66.71 8.88
CA SER A 345 -34.03 -67.52 8.64
C SER A 345 -35.13 -66.65 8.03
N MET A 346 -35.74 -67.14 6.95
CA MET A 346 -36.81 -66.46 6.24
C MET A 346 -37.98 -67.40 6.00
N GLN A 347 -39.15 -66.94 6.41
CA GLN A 347 -40.43 -67.61 6.20
C GLN A 347 -41.28 -66.77 5.24
N GLY A 348 -42.04 -67.43 4.37
CA GLY A 348 -42.86 -66.74 3.39
C GLY A 348 -43.80 -67.65 2.60
N LEU A 349 -44.54 -67.03 1.68
CA LEU A 349 -45.45 -67.67 0.74
C LEU A 349 -44.93 -67.50 -0.68
N ALA A 350 -44.93 -68.58 -1.46
CA ALA A 350 -44.55 -68.60 -2.86
C ALA A 350 -45.69 -69.15 -3.73
N LYS A 351 -45.87 -68.66 -4.96
CA LYS A 351 -46.92 -69.18 -5.86
C LYS A 351 -46.65 -70.62 -6.32
N SER A 352 -45.37 -70.99 -6.44
CA SER A 352 -44.94 -72.34 -6.85
C SER A 352 -43.72 -72.79 -6.06
N ALA A 353 -43.58 -74.10 -5.85
CA ALA A 353 -42.36 -74.70 -5.28
C ALA A 353 -41.11 -74.41 -6.14
N GLY A 354 -41.30 -74.20 -7.45
CA GLY A 354 -40.21 -73.80 -8.35
C GLY A 354 -39.59 -72.45 -7.99
N ASP A 355 -40.40 -71.50 -7.51
CA ASP A 355 -39.92 -70.16 -7.12
C ASP A 355 -39.04 -70.24 -5.85
N VAL A 356 -39.36 -71.16 -4.92
CA VAL A 356 -38.57 -71.39 -3.70
C VAL A 356 -37.19 -71.98 -4.03
N ASN A 357 -37.11 -72.90 -4.98
CA ASN A 357 -35.84 -73.42 -5.48
C ASN A 357 -35.02 -72.34 -6.20
N GLN A 358 -35.68 -71.46 -6.94
CA GLN A 358 -35.02 -70.32 -7.58
C GLN A 358 -34.48 -69.32 -6.55
N LEU A 359 -35.23 -69.06 -5.48
CA LEU A 359 -34.78 -68.25 -4.35
C LEU A 359 -33.54 -68.84 -3.69
N GLN A 360 -33.52 -70.15 -3.44
CA GLN A 360 -32.35 -70.83 -2.88
C GLN A 360 -31.14 -70.70 -3.81
N ALA A 361 -31.33 -70.88 -5.12
CA ALA A 361 -30.27 -70.71 -6.12
C ALA A 361 -29.74 -69.26 -6.16
N ASN A 362 -30.62 -68.25 -6.10
CA ASN A 362 -30.25 -66.84 -6.10
C ASN A 362 -29.49 -66.44 -4.82
N LEU A 363 -29.94 -66.92 -3.66
CA LEU A 363 -29.25 -66.64 -2.39
C LEU A 363 -27.89 -67.32 -2.31
N ASN A 364 -27.75 -68.55 -2.85
CA ASN A 364 -26.46 -69.22 -2.99
C ASN A 364 -25.54 -68.47 -3.97
N ALA A 365 -26.08 -68.01 -5.11
CA ALA A 365 -25.33 -67.23 -6.09
C ALA A 365 -24.87 -65.86 -5.56
N ALA A 366 -25.61 -65.27 -4.62
CA ALA A 366 -25.21 -64.04 -3.95
C ALA A 366 -23.93 -64.21 -3.09
N GLY A 367 -23.62 -65.44 -2.64
CA GLY A 367 -22.38 -65.76 -1.92
C GLY A 367 -22.27 -65.14 -0.51
N VAL A 368 -23.30 -64.43 -0.06
CA VAL A 368 -23.37 -63.77 1.26
C VAL A 368 -23.76 -64.78 2.36
N PHE A 369 -24.55 -65.79 2.01
CA PHE A 369 -25.00 -66.85 2.92
C PHE A 369 -24.37 -68.19 2.50
N THR A 370 -23.96 -69.01 3.48
CA THR A 370 -23.56 -70.41 3.24
C THR A 370 -24.54 -71.37 3.88
N ASP A 371 -24.63 -72.58 3.32
CA ASP A 371 -25.42 -73.70 3.85
C ASP A 371 -26.94 -73.41 3.92
N ILE A 372 -27.49 -72.89 2.82
CA ILE A 372 -28.91 -72.59 2.70
C ILE A 372 -29.72 -73.89 2.61
N LYS A 373 -30.55 -74.15 3.63
CA LYS A 373 -31.44 -75.30 3.74
C LYS A 373 -32.90 -74.85 3.72
N ILE A 374 -33.71 -75.50 2.88
CA ILE A 374 -35.16 -75.37 2.91
C ILE A 374 -35.67 -76.34 3.98
N ASN A 375 -36.10 -75.81 5.12
CA ASN A 375 -36.52 -76.61 6.27
C ASN A 375 -37.92 -77.20 6.07
N ARG A 376 -38.80 -76.47 5.39
CA ARG A 376 -40.20 -76.87 5.18
C ARG A 376 -40.77 -76.25 3.91
N THR A 377 -41.53 -77.03 3.15
CA THR A 377 -42.42 -76.56 2.08
C THR A 377 -43.77 -77.25 2.26
N THR A 378 -44.85 -76.51 2.46
CA THR A 378 -46.20 -77.07 2.62
C THR A 378 -47.15 -76.40 1.64
N SER A 379 -47.73 -77.17 0.72
CA SER A 379 -48.70 -76.67 -0.26
C SER A 379 -50.06 -76.45 0.40
N LYS A 380 -50.54 -75.20 0.43
CA LYS A 380 -51.89 -74.84 0.90
C LYS A 380 -52.78 -74.55 -0.32
N GLY A 381 -53.22 -75.60 -1.03
CA GLY A 381 -54.24 -75.49 -2.08
C GLY A 381 -54.02 -74.35 -3.09
N GLU A 382 -55.11 -73.68 -3.51
CA GLU A 382 -55.10 -72.53 -4.45
C GLU A 382 -54.36 -71.27 -3.93
N GLU A 383 -53.96 -71.21 -2.65
CA GLU A 383 -53.32 -70.03 -2.04
C GLU A 383 -51.77 -70.07 -2.03
N GLY A 384 -51.15 -71.12 -2.59
CA GLY A 384 -49.69 -71.21 -2.78
C GLY A 384 -48.95 -72.12 -1.79
N VAL A 385 -47.62 -72.02 -1.77
CA VAL A 385 -46.68 -72.86 -1.01
C VAL A 385 -46.02 -72.03 0.10
N GLU A 386 -46.25 -72.42 1.35
CA GLU A 386 -45.55 -71.84 2.51
C GLU A 386 -44.17 -72.47 2.65
N PHE A 387 -43.12 -71.66 2.80
CA PHE A 387 -41.75 -72.14 2.90
C PHE A 387 -41.01 -71.53 4.09
N ASP A 388 -40.02 -72.26 4.60
CA ASP A 388 -39.05 -71.82 5.59
C ASP A 388 -37.63 -72.13 5.10
N VAL A 389 -36.80 -71.09 4.95
CA VAL A 389 -35.42 -71.17 4.49
C VAL A 389 -34.50 -70.66 5.60
N SER A 390 -33.50 -71.46 5.96
CA SER A 390 -32.46 -71.05 6.92
C SER A 390 -31.06 -71.16 6.32
N ALA A 391 -30.14 -70.31 6.77
CA ALA A 391 -28.74 -70.30 6.39
C ALA A 391 -27.86 -69.96 7.60
N GLU A 392 -26.70 -70.62 7.73
CA GLU A 392 -25.95 -70.66 8.98
C GLU A 392 -24.93 -69.52 9.12
N ARG A 393 -24.26 -69.11 8.04
CA ARG A 393 -23.13 -68.19 8.15
C ARG A 393 -23.18 -67.06 7.12
N ILE A 394 -23.00 -65.84 7.62
CA ILE A 394 -22.92 -64.61 6.82
C ILE A 394 -21.43 -64.31 6.57
N LYS A 395 -21.03 -64.21 5.30
CA LYS A 395 -19.67 -63.75 4.92
C LYS A 395 -19.72 -62.27 4.50
N PRO A 396 -19.42 -61.32 5.41
CA PRO A 396 -19.58 -59.89 5.14
C PRO A 396 -18.57 -59.32 4.12
N GLU A 397 -17.56 -60.08 3.69
CA GLU A 397 -16.53 -59.57 2.77
C GLU A 397 -16.93 -59.66 1.28
N VAL A 398 -18.03 -60.35 0.94
CA VAL A 398 -18.34 -60.76 -0.46
C VAL A 398 -19.43 -59.92 -1.13
N PHE A 399 -19.91 -58.83 -0.51
CA PHE A 399 -21.06 -58.03 -1.01
C PHE A 399 -20.92 -57.46 -2.44
N ASN A 400 -19.75 -57.50 -3.08
CA ASN A 400 -19.50 -56.83 -4.35
C ASN A 400 -19.63 -57.71 -5.61
N LYS A 401 -20.01 -59.00 -5.50
CA LYS A 401 -19.98 -59.93 -6.65
C LYS A 401 -21.33 -60.35 -7.22
N PHE A 402 -22.45 -60.03 -6.58
CA PHE A 402 -23.76 -60.41 -7.11
C PHE A 402 -24.28 -59.36 -8.09
N GLN A 403 -24.24 -59.66 -9.39
CA GLN A 403 -24.98 -58.91 -10.40
C GLN A 403 -26.37 -59.53 -10.53
N PRO A 404 -27.45 -58.78 -10.23
CA PRO A 404 -28.80 -59.30 -10.37
C PRO A 404 -29.07 -59.70 -11.83
N LYS A 405 -29.77 -60.81 -12.05
CA LYS A 405 -30.32 -61.14 -13.38
C LYS A 405 -31.34 -60.09 -13.86
N ASP A 406 -31.90 -59.32 -12.93
CA ASP A 406 -32.87 -58.26 -13.16
C ASP A 406 -32.48 -56.98 -12.41
N ASP A 407 -32.17 -55.91 -13.17
CA ASP A 407 -31.92 -54.59 -12.60
C ASP A 407 -33.24 -53.89 -12.22
N TRP A 408 -33.55 -53.96 -10.93
CA TRP A 408 -34.73 -53.34 -10.32
C TRP A 408 -34.69 -51.81 -10.32
N ALA A 409 -33.51 -51.20 -10.48
CA ALA A 409 -33.38 -49.76 -10.65
C ALA A 409 -33.81 -49.33 -12.06
N ALA A 410 -33.54 -50.16 -13.07
CA ALA A 410 -33.89 -49.88 -14.46
C ALA A 410 -35.39 -50.06 -14.76
N LYS A 411 -36.05 -51.06 -14.13
CA LYS A 411 -37.50 -51.28 -14.25
C LYS A 411 -38.12 -51.55 -12.87
N PRO A 412 -38.74 -50.55 -12.22
CA PRO A 412 -39.29 -50.72 -10.89
C PRO A 412 -40.46 -51.72 -10.89
N LEU A 413 -40.68 -52.37 -9.74
CA LEU A 413 -41.69 -53.42 -9.57
C LEU A 413 -43.09 -53.01 -10.04
N ALA A 414 -43.48 -51.75 -9.83
CA ALA A 414 -44.77 -51.22 -10.29
C ALA A 414 -44.95 -51.29 -11.81
N VAL A 415 -43.91 -50.97 -12.58
CA VAL A 415 -43.94 -51.01 -14.05
C VAL A 415 -44.08 -52.45 -14.55
N ARG A 416 -43.56 -53.43 -13.81
CA ARG A 416 -43.66 -54.85 -14.17
C ARG A 416 -45.00 -55.47 -13.80
N LEU A 417 -45.59 -55.09 -12.65
CA LEU A 417 -46.88 -55.63 -12.21
C LEU A 417 -48.09 -54.96 -12.89
N HIS A 418 -47.99 -53.68 -13.24
CA HIS A 418 -49.13 -52.88 -13.70
C HIS A 418 -48.94 -52.22 -15.08
N GLY A 419 -47.81 -52.47 -15.76
CA GLY A 419 -47.52 -51.94 -17.11
C GLY A 419 -46.77 -50.60 -17.13
N GLU A 420 -46.36 -50.17 -18.33
CA GLU A 420 -45.62 -48.91 -18.55
C GLU A 420 -46.49 -47.70 -18.19
N GLY A 421 -46.14 -47.01 -17.09
CA GLY A 421 -46.87 -45.85 -16.54
C GLY A 421 -47.19 -45.96 -15.05
N ALA A 422 -47.08 -47.14 -14.45
CA ALA A 422 -47.27 -47.32 -13.02
C ALA A 422 -46.00 -46.92 -12.23
N SER A 423 -46.07 -45.82 -11.48
CA SER A 423 -44.99 -45.37 -10.59
C SER A 423 -45.33 -45.63 -9.12
N ASN A 424 -44.34 -46.01 -8.31
CA ASN A 424 -44.49 -46.20 -6.85
C ASN A 424 -44.61 -44.89 -6.05
N LEU A 425 -44.99 -43.77 -6.69
CA LEU A 425 -45.12 -42.47 -6.05
C LEU A 425 -46.55 -42.25 -5.53
N ASN A 426 -46.98 -43.07 -4.59
CA ASN A 426 -47.99 -42.70 -3.61
C ASN A 426 -47.37 -42.78 -2.21
N VAL A 427 -46.37 -41.93 -1.97
CA VAL A 427 -46.01 -41.53 -0.61
C VAL A 427 -46.84 -40.30 -0.30
N ALA A 428 -47.80 -40.47 0.60
CA ALA A 428 -48.65 -39.41 1.13
C ALA A 428 -47.82 -38.16 1.47
N GLY A 429 -48.24 -37.01 0.94
CA GLY A 429 -47.51 -35.75 1.06
C GLY A 429 -47.35 -35.32 2.51
N THR A 430 -46.12 -35.39 3.02
CA THR A 430 -45.69 -34.54 4.13
C THR A 430 -45.26 -33.20 3.56
N GLU A 431 -46.17 -32.23 3.66
CA GLU A 431 -45.96 -30.81 3.37
C GLU A 431 -44.69 -30.28 4.04
N LYS A 432 -43.79 -29.69 3.23
CA LYS A 432 -42.69 -28.86 3.70
C LYS A 432 -43.25 -27.62 4.39
N LYS A 433 -43.38 -27.67 5.71
CA LYS A 433 -43.74 -26.52 6.55
C LYS A 433 -42.57 -25.53 6.60
N SER A 434 -42.73 -24.42 5.89
CA SER A 434 -41.92 -23.22 6.02
C SER A 434 -42.01 -22.68 7.45
N ARG A 435 -40.85 -22.45 8.09
CA ARG A 435 -40.77 -21.81 9.42
C ARG A 435 -40.83 -20.29 9.24
N PRO A 436 -41.74 -19.57 9.93
CA PRO A 436 -41.81 -18.12 9.82
C PRO A 436 -40.78 -17.42 10.70
N SER A 437 -40.19 -16.37 10.13
CA SER A 437 -39.43 -15.32 10.80
C SER A 437 -40.31 -14.64 11.85
N ARG A 438 -39.90 -14.70 13.13
CA ARG A 438 -40.51 -13.91 14.21
C ARG A 438 -39.75 -12.60 14.36
N ARG A 439 -40.49 -11.54 14.06
CA ARG A 439 -40.29 -10.13 14.39
C ARG A 439 -40.23 -9.97 15.92
N ALA A 440 -39.20 -9.33 16.45
CA ALA A 440 -39.22 -8.74 17.79
C ALA A 440 -38.58 -7.35 17.69
N ALA A 441 -39.35 -6.35 18.10
CA ALA A 441 -38.96 -4.97 18.19
C ALA A 441 -38.78 -4.60 19.67
N ASN A 442 -37.84 -3.67 19.90
CA ASN A 442 -37.65 -2.79 21.06
C ASN A 442 -37.36 -3.40 22.45
N SER A 443 -36.13 -3.19 22.91
CA SER A 443 -35.89 -2.27 24.04
C SER A 443 -34.50 -1.63 23.94
N SER A 444 -34.47 -0.34 24.24
CA SER A 444 -33.36 0.56 24.53
C SER A 444 -32.50 0.06 25.70
N ASP A 445 -31.17 0.17 25.66
CA ASP A 445 -30.43 1.32 26.21
C ASP A 445 -28.90 1.17 26.06
N GLU A 446 -28.24 2.32 25.94
CA GLU A 446 -26.83 2.70 26.21
C GLU A 446 -25.60 1.78 25.97
N SER A 447 -24.85 2.18 24.94
CA SER A 447 -23.44 2.64 25.00
C SER A 447 -22.24 1.66 24.92
N SER A 448 -21.38 2.00 23.94
CA SER A 448 -19.95 1.74 23.78
C SER A 448 -19.41 0.30 23.75
N GLU A 449 -19.02 -0.18 22.55
CA GLU A 449 -17.61 -0.41 22.17
C GLU A 449 -17.44 -1.19 20.85
N SER A 450 -16.53 -0.67 20.01
CA SER A 450 -15.74 -1.36 18.97
C SER A 450 -16.43 -2.27 17.93
N ARG A 451 -16.69 -1.72 16.73
CA ARG A 451 -16.92 -2.51 15.50
C ARG A 451 -15.57 -2.99 14.93
N ARG A 452 -15.26 -4.27 15.09
CA ARG A 452 -14.27 -4.99 14.28
C ARG A 452 -15.02 -5.83 13.25
N ALA A 453 -14.84 -5.52 11.97
CA ALA A 453 -15.43 -6.27 10.87
C ALA A 453 -14.73 -7.63 10.73
N GLU A 454 -15.46 -8.70 11.02
CA GLU A 454 -15.04 -10.08 10.84
C GLU A 454 -15.20 -10.48 9.37
N SER A 455 -14.12 -10.38 8.60
CA SER A 455 -14.07 -10.92 7.24
C SER A 455 -13.89 -12.44 7.31
N SER A 456 -14.88 -13.17 6.80
CA SER A 456 -14.85 -14.59 6.47
C SER A 456 -13.51 -15.01 5.84
N ARG A 457 -12.71 -15.78 6.60
CA ARG A 457 -11.46 -16.42 6.15
C ARG A 457 -11.74 -17.86 5.71
N ARG A 458 -12.42 -18.03 4.59
CA ARG A 458 -12.40 -19.33 3.88
C ARG A 458 -11.32 -19.24 2.80
N PRO A 459 -10.21 -20.01 2.88
CA PRO A 459 -9.24 -20.06 1.79
C PRO A 459 -9.93 -20.70 0.59
N SER A 460 -10.04 -19.96 -0.51
CA SER A 460 -10.38 -20.51 -1.82
C SER A 460 -9.29 -21.52 -2.22
N GLU A 461 -9.72 -22.69 -2.72
CA GLU A 461 -8.84 -23.70 -3.28
C GLU A 461 -7.90 -23.06 -4.31
N ALA A 462 -6.60 -23.21 -4.08
CA ALA A 462 -5.59 -22.79 -5.03
C ALA A 462 -5.72 -23.69 -6.27
N SER A 463 -6.19 -23.12 -7.38
CA SER A 463 -6.07 -23.75 -8.70
C SER A 463 -4.62 -24.17 -8.92
N SER A 464 -4.38 -25.48 -9.01
CA SER A 464 -3.05 -26.07 -9.20
C SER A 464 -2.58 -26.01 -10.66
N GLY A 465 -3.38 -25.44 -11.56
CA GLY A 465 -3.05 -25.29 -12.97
C GLY A 465 -2.20 -24.04 -13.26
N PRO A 466 -1.42 -24.04 -14.36
CA PRO A 466 -0.75 -22.84 -14.85
C PRO A 466 -1.78 -21.72 -15.13
N PRO A 467 -1.48 -20.46 -14.74
CA PRO A 467 -2.37 -19.35 -15.01
C PRO A 467 -2.57 -19.18 -16.53
N ALA A 468 -3.83 -18.88 -16.91
CA ALA A 468 -4.21 -18.66 -18.30
C ALA A 468 -3.35 -17.57 -18.94
N ALA A 469 -3.03 -17.73 -20.23
CA ALA A 469 -2.23 -16.76 -20.97
C ALA A 469 -2.97 -15.43 -21.08
N LEU A 470 -2.28 -14.33 -20.80
CA LEU A 470 -2.80 -12.99 -21.01
C LEU A 470 -2.34 -12.46 -22.35
N SER A 471 -3.27 -11.95 -23.14
CA SER A 471 -2.90 -11.19 -24.34
C SER A 471 -2.38 -9.81 -23.96
N ASP A 472 -1.50 -9.25 -24.79
CA ASP A 472 -0.94 -7.91 -24.55
C ASP A 472 -2.02 -6.81 -24.56
N ASP A 473 -3.10 -7.03 -25.33
CA ASP A 473 -4.25 -6.14 -25.38
C ASP A 473 -5.08 -6.18 -24.10
N ASP A 474 -5.17 -7.34 -23.44
CA ASP A 474 -5.83 -7.46 -22.14
C ASP A 474 -5.02 -6.76 -21.04
N ILE A 475 -3.70 -6.93 -21.04
CA ILE A 475 -2.80 -6.27 -20.07
C ILE A 475 -2.93 -4.75 -20.18
N LYS A 476 -2.97 -4.19 -21.39
CA LYS A 476 -3.14 -2.74 -21.61
C LYS A 476 -4.48 -2.19 -21.12
N LYS A 477 -5.53 -3.01 -21.09
CA LYS A 477 -6.88 -2.61 -20.62
C LYS A 477 -7.06 -2.75 -19.11
N MET A 478 -6.13 -3.41 -18.40
CA MET A 478 -6.24 -3.60 -16.96
C MET A 478 -6.02 -2.30 -16.19
N ASP A 479 -6.88 -2.06 -15.19
CA ASP A 479 -6.66 -1.03 -14.18
C ASP A 479 -5.56 -1.45 -13.20
N ARG A 480 -5.02 -0.48 -12.45
CA ARG A 480 -3.89 -0.73 -11.53
C ARG A 480 -4.19 -1.82 -10.50
N ALA A 481 -5.44 -1.89 -10.01
CA ALA A 481 -5.83 -2.87 -9.00
C ALA A 481 -5.88 -4.30 -9.57
N THR A 482 -6.41 -4.47 -10.78
CA THR A 482 -6.44 -5.78 -11.46
C THR A 482 -5.04 -6.21 -11.89
N ALA A 483 -4.23 -5.29 -12.45
CA ALA A 483 -2.85 -5.56 -12.81
C ALA A 483 -2.00 -6.01 -11.60
N MET A 484 -2.20 -5.40 -10.42
CA MET A 484 -1.50 -5.78 -9.19
C MET A 484 -1.90 -7.17 -8.68
N LYS A 485 -3.18 -7.56 -8.81
CA LYS A 485 -3.65 -8.90 -8.44
C LYS A 485 -3.06 -9.98 -9.35
N GLU A 486 -3.12 -9.77 -10.66
CA GLU A 486 -2.55 -10.69 -11.65
C GLU A 486 -1.03 -10.82 -11.49
N PHE A 487 -0.33 -9.70 -11.24
CA PHE A 487 1.11 -9.68 -10.96
C PHE A 487 1.45 -10.55 -9.74
N ALA A 488 0.70 -10.40 -8.64
CA ALA A 488 0.93 -11.18 -7.42
C ALA A 488 0.65 -12.68 -7.63
N ALA A 489 -0.42 -13.02 -8.36
CA ALA A 489 -0.78 -14.41 -8.65
C ALA A 489 0.30 -15.10 -9.51
N ARG A 490 0.75 -14.46 -10.59
CA ARG A 490 1.77 -15.02 -11.51
C ARG A 490 3.15 -15.12 -10.86
N ARG A 491 3.53 -14.11 -10.07
CA ARG A 491 4.78 -14.15 -9.29
C ARG A 491 4.76 -15.28 -8.25
N LYS A 492 3.63 -15.45 -7.55
CA LYS A 492 3.46 -16.56 -6.60
C LYS A 492 3.52 -17.92 -7.28
N TYR A 493 2.97 -18.03 -8.50
CA TYR A 493 3.03 -19.26 -9.29
C TYR A 493 4.47 -19.64 -9.66
N LEU A 494 5.28 -18.68 -10.13
CA LEU A 494 6.70 -18.89 -10.42
C LEU A 494 7.50 -19.31 -9.19
N THR A 495 7.22 -18.72 -8.02
CA THR A 495 7.92 -19.09 -6.77
C THR A 495 7.50 -20.45 -6.22
N SER A 496 6.24 -20.86 -6.44
CA SER A 496 5.70 -22.11 -5.90
C SER A 496 6.03 -23.32 -6.77
N ASN A 497 6.38 -23.11 -8.04
CA ASN A 497 6.65 -24.16 -9.01
C ASN A 497 8.04 -23.97 -9.66
N PRO A 498 9.13 -24.27 -8.94
CA PRO A 498 10.49 -24.06 -9.46
C PRO A 498 10.83 -24.96 -10.66
N ASN A 499 10.13 -26.09 -10.83
CA ASN A 499 10.37 -27.10 -11.86
C ASN A 499 9.43 -26.96 -13.09
N LEU A 500 8.99 -25.74 -13.40
CA LEU A 500 8.18 -25.46 -14.60
C LEU A 500 8.98 -25.73 -15.89
N ASP A 501 8.28 -26.13 -16.95
CA ASP A 501 8.88 -26.18 -18.27
C ASP A 501 9.36 -24.78 -18.72
N ASN A 502 10.46 -24.74 -19.46
CA ASN A 502 11.10 -23.48 -19.85
C ASN A 502 10.15 -22.56 -20.66
N SER A 503 9.23 -23.13 -21.43
CA SER A 503 8.26 -22.37 -22.23
C SER A 503 7.26 -21.63 -21.33
N THR A 504 6.63 -22.33 -20.39
CA THR A 504 5.70 -21.72 -19.43
C THR A 504 6.41 -20.73 -18.53
N LYS A 505 7.64 -21.02 -18.10
CA LYS A 505 8.43 -20.11 -17.27
C LYS A 505 8.72 -18.80 -17.99
N SER A 506 9.20 -18.85 -19.24
CA SER A 506 9.47 -17.65 -20.03
C SER A 506 8.20 -16.83 -20.25
N ARG A 507 7.10 -17.46 -20.68
CA ARG A 507 5.80 -16.79 -20.87
C ARG A 507 5.32 -16.06 -19.61
N VAL A 508 5.31 -16.73 -18.46
CA VAL A 508 4.82 -16.14 -17.20
C VAL A 508 5.74 -15.02 -16.72
N THR A 509 7.05 -15.11 -16.99
CA THR A 509 8.01 -14.05 -16.62
C THR A 509 7.80 -12.79 -17.48
N GLU A 510 7.60 -12.96 -18.79
CA GLU A 510 7.27 -11.85 -19.70
C GLU A 510 5.94 -11.16 -19.31
N GLU A 511 4.90 -11.93 -18.97
CA GLU A 511 3.62 -11.39 -18.52
C GLU A 511 3.78 -10.59 -17.20
N VAL A 512 4.63 -11.05 -16.27
CA VAL A 512 4.93 -10.35 -15.01
C VAL A 512 5.61 -9.00 -15.27
N ASP A 513 6.54 -8.93 -16.22
CA ASP A 513 7.22 -7.68 -16.58
C ASP A 513 6.30 -6.69 -17.32
N LYS A 514 5.41 -7.19 -18.18
CA LYS A 514 4.37 -6.38 -18.84
C LYS A 514 3.37 -5.82 -17.82
N LEU A 515 2.91 -6.64 -16.87
CA LEU A 515 2.01 -6.20 -15.78
C LEU A 515 2.67 -5.14 -14.89
N LYS A 516 3.97 -5.30 -14.58
CA LYS A 516 4.73 -4.31 -13.81
C LYS A 516 4.83 -2.96 -14.55
N SER A 517 5.12 -3.00 -15.84
CA SER A 517 5.17 -1.81 -16.70
C SER A 517 3.82 -1.11 -16.80
N GLN A 518 2.73 -1.88 -16.92
CA GLN A 518 1.36 -1.36 -16.91
C GLN A 518 1.01 -0.70 -15.56
N MET A 519 1.41 -1.29 -14.43
CA MET A 519 1.20 -0.70 -13.10
C MET A 519 1.91 0.65 -12.96
N THR A 520 3.13 0.79 -13.49
CA THR A 520 3.85 2.07 -13.49
C THR A 520 3.21 3.10 -14.42
N ALA A 521 2.75 2.68 -15.60
CA ALA A 521 2.03 3.56 -16.54
C ALA A 521 0.69 4.04 -15.95
N ALA A 522 -0.09 3.14 -15.35
CA ALA A 522 -1.36 3.47 -14.69
C ALA A 522 -1.18 4.37 -13.45
N ALA A 523 -0.02 4.30 -12.78
CA ALA A 523 0.33 5.20 -11.70
C ALA A 523 0.61 6.62 -12.19
N SER A 524 1.22 6.77 -13.37
CA SER A 524 1.46 8.06 -14.00
C SER A 524 0.22 8.68 -14.66
N SER A 525 -0.75 7.86 -15.10
CA SER A 525 -1.95 8.33 -15.81
C SER A 525 -3.15 8.63 -14.91
N SER A 526 -3.13 8.21 -13.64
CA SER A 526 -4.20 8.54 -12.70
C SER A 526 -4.13 10.03 -12.32
N PRO A 527 -5.13 10.86 -12.67
CA PRO A 527 -5.15 12.25 -12.25
C PRO A 527 -5.12 12.31 -10.71
N PRO A 528 -4.38 13.28 -10.12
CA PRO A 528 -4.21 13.37 -8.68
C PRO A 528 -5.59 13.39 -8.02
N THR A 529 -5.89 12.32 -7.29
CA THR A 529 -7.17 12.14 -6.62
C THR A 529 -7.31 13.27 -5.62
N LYS A 530 -8.29 14.17 -5.83
CA LYS A 530 -8.66 15.23 -4.88
C LYS A 530 -9.06 14.55 -3.56
N GLY A 531 -8.11 14.46 -2.63
CA GLY A 531 -8.31 13.82 -1.33
C GLY A 531 -9.39 14.54 -0.53
N GLY A 532 -10.51 13.85 -0.32
CA GLY A 532 -11.55 14.21 0.62
C GLY A 532 -11.03 14.06 2.05
N ALA A 533 -11.37 15.04 2.88
CA ALA A 533 -10.97 15.14 4.28
C ALA A 533 -11.58 14.02 5.14
N LYS A 534 -10.74 13.47 6.02
CA LYS A 534 -11.14 13.05 7.37
C LYS A 534 -10.25 13.76 8.36
#